data_AF-A0A183G9N1-F1
#
_entry.id   AF-A0A183G9N1-F1
#
_cell.length_a   1.000
_cell.length_b   1.000
_cell.length_c   1.000
_cell.angle_alpha   90.00
_cell.angle_beta   90.00
_cell.angle_gamma   90.00
#
_symmetry.space_group_name_H-M   'P 1'
#
loop_
_entity.id
_entity.type
_entity.pdbx_description
1 polymer ?
#
loop_
_entity_poly.entity_id
_entity_poly.type
_entity_poly.pdbx_seq_one_letter_code
_entity_poly.pdbx_strand_id
1 'polypeptide(L)'
;LKQCLQEMTPNQVMNKWFESDVLKATLGTDGVIGFAASPYDAGTGYVLLHHVIGGLDNRPGVWGYVMGGMGAVSEAIAKAARSHGAELYTDQVVDNGQAKGVRLACGKEIHATTVMSNTTPRVTFEKLLNKADLSSEFLDAVKSIDYTSPVTKINVAIRELPSFTCRPNSDNQPQPHHQTTIHMNCENMEIVHEGVQDFRNGFWSKRPVIEMTIPSVVDRSLVEGDESSHVVSLFTQYTPYQLKDGPWTEERKEAYARHVFNEIDCYAANFSSSIIGYEILPPPDIERIFGLTGGNIFHGSMSLDQLYFTRPTSRCSGFKTPIKGLFLCGSGSHPGGGVTGAAGRLGALTALER
;
A
#
# COMPACT_ATOMS: atom_id res chain seq x y z
N LEU A 1 10.37 -24.76 -0.91
CA LEU A 1 10.53 -23.31 -1.10
C LEU A 1 9.36 -22.50 -0.54
N LYS A 2 8.11 -22.65 -1.02
CA LYS A 2 6.96 -21.86 -0.50
C LYS A 2 6.70 -21.99 1.01
N GLN A 3 6.81 -23.20 1.58
CA GLN A 3 6.61 -23.43 3.02
C GLN A 3 7.80 -22.94 3.87
N CYS A 4 9.04 -23.10 3.40
CA CYS A 4 10.22 -22.59 4.11
C CYS A 4 10.28 -21.05 4.16
N LEU A 5 9.78 -20.34 3.15
CA LEU A 5 9.85 -18.88 3.11
C LEU A 5 8.85 -18.20 4.08
N GLN A 6 7.80 -18.91 4.50
CA GLN A 6 6.83 -18.39 5.48
C GLN A 6 7.43 -18.29 6.88
N GLU A 7 8.33 -19.20 7.24
CA GLU A 7 9.00 -19.25 8.55
C GLU A 7 10.34 -18.52 8.56
N MET A 8 10.90 -18.23 7.38
CA MET A 8 12.15 -17.50 7.25
C MET A 8 11.95 -15.98 7.27
N THR A 9 13.01 -15.26 7.62
CA THR A 9 13.07 -13.80 7.55
C THR A 9 13.82 -13.35 6.28
N PRO A 10 13.60 -12.13 5.76
CA PRO A 10 14.39 -11.56 4.67
C PRO A 10 15.88 -11.66 4.96
N ASN A 11 16.32 -11.37 6.19
CA ASN A 11 17.72 -11.53 6.57
C ASN A 11 18.24 -12.97 6.39
N GLN A 12 17.48 -13.98 6.83
CA GLN A 12 17.86 -15.38 6.66
C GLN A 12 17.86 -15.83 5.19
N VAL A 13 16.93 -15.33 4.38
CA VAL A 13 16.87 -15.63 2.94
C VAL A 13 18.07 -15.00 2.24
N MET A 14 18.31 -13.71 2.46
CA MET A 14 19.35 -12.95 1.76
C MET A 14 20.76 -13.44 2.12
N ASN A 15 21.03 -13.77 3.38
CA ASN A 15 22.33 -14.31 3.81
C ASN A 15 22.67 -15.70 3.25
N LYS A 16 21.70 -16.42 2.66
CA LYS A 16 21.99 -17.70 1.97
C LYS A 16 22.57 -17.50 0.57
N TRP A 17 22.28 -16.38 -0.08
CA TRP A 17 22.53 -16.19 -1.51
C TRP A 17 23.43 -15.01 -1.85
N PHE A 18 23.54 -14.04 -0.95
CA PHE A 18 24.26 -12.80 -1.20
C PHE A 18 25.29 -12.52 -0.11
N GLU A 19 26.36 -11.82 -0.47
CA GLU A 19 27.43 -11.42 0.45
C GLU A 19 27.38 -9.94 0.81
N SER A 20 27.02 -9.06 -0.14
CA SER A 20 26.95 -7.60 0.04
C SER A 20 25.76 -7.18 0.90
N ASP A 21 26.02 -6.46 1.99
CA ASP A 21 24.98 -6.01 2.91
C ASP A 21 24.01 -5.01 2.27
N VAL A 22 24.51 -4.14 1.39
CA VAL A 22 23.65 -3.21 0.63
C VAL A 22 22.69 -3.99 -0.26
N LEU A 23 23.18 -4.96 -1.03
CA LEU A 23 22.32 -5.78 -1.90
C LEU A 23 21.29 -6.57 -1.08
N LYS A 24 21.71 -7.20 0.03
CA LYS A 24 20.82 -7.95 0.92
C LYS A 24 19.72 -7.04 1.45
N ALA A 25 20.08 -5.87 1.97
CA ALA A 25 19.14 -4.95 2.59
C ALA A 25 18.19 -4.33 1.57
N THR A 26 18.68 -3.89 0.40
CA THR A 26 17.83 -3.40 -0.70
C THR A 26 16.78 -4.44 -1.08
N LEU A 27 17.17 -5.69 -1.35
CA LEU A 27 16.21 -6.77 -1.66
C LEU A 27 15.35 -7.18 -0.45
N GLY A 28 15.85 -6.95 0.76
CA GLY A 28 15.17 -7.23 2.01
C GLY A 28 14.03 -6.26 2.33
N THR A 29 14.08 -5.03 1.80
CA THR A 29 13.05 -4.01 2.02
C THR A 29 11.67 -4.48 1.55
N ASP A 30 11.60 -5.24 0.46
CA ASP A 30 10.37 -5.88 -0.04
C ASP A 30 9.68 -6.80 1.00
N GLY A 31 10.43 -7.28 2.00
CA GLY A 31 9.89 -8.05 3.12
C GLY A 31 9.22 -7.23 4.22
N VAL A 32 9.38 -5.90 4.20
CA VAL A 32 8.84 -5.00 5.23
C VAL A 32 7.98 -3.87 4.65
N ILE A 33 8.00 -3.63 3.34
CA ILE A 33 7.15 -2.61 2.68
C ILE A 33 5.68 -2.77 3.10
N GLY A 34 5.11 -1.72 3.69
CA GLY A 34 3.71 -1.72 4.14
C GLY A 34 3.41 -2.59 5.37
N PHE A 35 4.42 -3.26 5.95
CA PHE A 35 4.28 -4.14 7.11
C PHE A 35 5.09 -3.62 8.32
N ALA A 36 4.46 -3.55 9.49
CA ALA A 36 5.02 -2.96 10.71
C ALA A 36 5.97 -3.93 11.45
N ALA A 37 6.93 -4.48 10.73
CA ALA A 37 7.80 -5.55 11.21
C ALA A 37 9.26 -5.32 10.84
N SER A 38 10.16 -5.88 11.65
CA SER A 38 11.59 -5.91 11.40
C SER A 38 11.93 -6.91 10.28
N PRO A 39 12.99 -6.70 9.49
CA PRO A 39 13.53 -7.72 8.58
C PRO A 39 14.04 -8.98 9.30
N TYR A 40 14.07 -8.98 10.63
CA TYR A 40 14.39 -10.12 11.50
C TYR A 40 13.16 -10.77 12.15
N ASP A 41 11.95 -10.22 11.99
CA ASP A 41 10.74 -10.78 12.59
C ASP A 41 10.19 -11.92 11.72
N ALA A 42 9.64 -12.97 12.35
CA ALA A 42 9.01 -14.07 11.65
C ALA A 42 7.84 -13.59 10.77
N GLY A 43 7.63 -14.24 9.63
CA GLY A 43 6.56 -13.90 8.67
C GLY A 43 6.94 -12.82 7.64
N THR A 44 7.98 -12.03 7.86
CA THR A 44 8.46 -11.05 6.86
C THR A 44 9.01 -11.71 5.59
N GLY A 45 9.48 -12.96 5.66
CA GLY A 45 9.87 -13.72 4.47
C GLY A 45 8.68 -14.06 3.56
N TYR A 46 7.47 -14.16 4.12
CA TYR A 46 6.25 -14.27 3.31
C TYR A 46 5.94 -12.97 2.60
N VAL A 47 6.09 -11.81 3.25
CA VAL A 47 5.87 -10.51 2.61
C VAL A 47 6.85 -10.31 1.45
N LEU A 48 8.11 -10.72 1.63
CA LEU A 48 9.09 -10.75 0.55
C LEU A 48 8.61 -11.67 -0.59
N LEU A 49 8.18 -12.89 -0.26
CA LEU A 49 7.62 -13.82 -1.26
C LEU A 49 6.44 -13.19 -2.01
N HIS A 50 5.53 -12.53 -1.29
CA HIS A 50 4.33 -11.90 -1.84
C HIS A 50 4.68 -10.84 -2.90
N HIS A 51 5.74 -10.06 -2.70
CA HIS A 51 6.19 -9.07 -3.68
C HIS A 51 6.88 -9.71 -4.91
N VAL A 52 7.61 -10.82 -4.74
CA VAL A 52 8.30 -11.49 -5.86
C VAL A 52 7.44 -12.47 -6.66
N ILE A 53 6.31 -12.93 -6.13
CA ILE A 53 5.38 -13.81 -6.88
C ILE A 53 4.49 -13.04 -7.86
N GLY A 54 4.47 -11.70 -7.78
CA GLY A 54 3.77 -10.84 -8.74
C GLY A 54 4.28 -11.07 -10.17
N GLY A 55 3.48 -10.74 -11.16
CA GLY A 55 3.89 -10.88 -12.55
C GLY A 55 3.02 -10.05 -13.48
N LEU A 56 3.61 -9.69 -14.63
CA LEU A 56 2.96 -8.88 -15.66
C LEU A 56 3.26 -9.48 -17.04
N ASP A 57 2.22 -9.66 -17.86
CA ASP A 57 2.32 -10.26 -19.20
C ASP A 57 3.06 -11.61 -19.23
N ASN A 58 2.69 -12.53 -18.33
CA ASN A 58 3.33 -13.85 -18.16
C ASN A 58 4.82 -13.80 -17.80
N ARG A 59 5.36 -12.64 -17.39
CA ARG A 59 6.70 -12.51 -16.82
C ARG A 59 6.59 -12.59 -15.30
N PRO A 60 7.16 -13.61 -14.66
CA PRO A 60 7.15 -13.72 -13.20
C PRO A 60 8.16 -12.74 -12.58
N GLY A 61 7.82 -12.21 -11.41
CA GLY A 61 8.69 -11.37 -10.59
C GLY A 61 8.93 -9.96 -11.13
N VAL A 62 8.08 -9.46 -12.03
CA VAL A 62 8.22 -8.12 -12.61
C VAL A 62 7.11 -7.18 -12.20
N TRP A 63 7.48 -5.93 -12.04
CA TRP A 63 6.60 -4.78 -11.85
C TRP A 63 6.63 -3.91 -13.10
N GLY A 64 5.56 -3.16 -13.36
CA GLY A 64 5.45 -2.31 -14.54
C GLY A 64 4.91 -0.93 -14.18
N TYR A 65 5.34 0.07 -14.94
CA TYR A 65 4.70 1.38 -14.96
C TYR A 65 3.38 1.30 -15.72
N VAL A 66 2.37 1.99 -15.21
CA VAL A 66 1.10 2.19 -15.91
C VAL A 66 1.17 3.53 -16.62
N MET A 67 1.04 3.51 -17.95
CA MET A 67 0.92 4.73 -18.76
C MET A 67 -0.35 5.50 -18.38
N GLY A 68 -0.26 6.80 -18.20
CA GLY A 68 -1.30 7.65 -17.59
C GLY A 68 -1.37 7.56 -16.06
N GLY A 69 -0.45 6.81 -15.43
CA GLY A 69 -0.42 6.57 -13.99
C GLY A 69 -1.50 5.59 -13.51
N MET A 70 -1.52 5.33 -12.19
CA MET A 70 -2.42 4.33 -11.60
C MET A 70 -3.92 4.63 -11.79
N GLY A 71 -4.29 5.90 -11.99
CA GLY A 71 -5.66 6.29 -12.32
C GLY A 71 -6.17 5.67 -13.63
N ALA A 72 -5.28 5.39 -14.59
CA ALA A 72 -5.64 4.73 -15.84
C ALA A 72 -6.13 3.28 -15.62
N VAL A 73 -5.60 2.57 -14.62
CA VAL A 73 -6.11 1.22 -14.26
C VAL A 73 -7.56 1.33 -13.78
N SER A 74 -7.82 2.25 -12.87
CA SER A 74 -9.17 2.48 -12.32
C SER A 74 -10.16 2.86 -13.42
N GLU A 75 -9.77 3.78 -14.32
CA GLU A 75 -10.64 4.19 -15.43
C GLU A 75 -10.84 3.05 -16.45
N ALA A 76 -9.82 2.22 -16.72
CA ALA A 76 -9.98 1.05 -17.58
C ALA A 76 -11.00 0.05 -17.00
N ILE A 77 -10.94 -0.20 -15.68
CA ILE A 77 -11.93 -1.03 -14.99
C ILE A 77 -13.32 -0.38 -15.07
N ALA A 78 -13.41 0.93 -14.82
CA ALA A 78 -14.67 1.68 -14.87
C ALA A 78 -15.31 1.61 -16.26
N LYS A 79 -14.52 1.79 -17.32
CA LYS A 79 -14.95 1.69 -18.71
C LYS A 79 -15.43 0.28 -19.07
N ALA A 80 -14.69 -0.75 -18.65
CA ALA A 80 -15.09 -2.14 -18.87
C ALA A 80 -16.38 -2.49 -18.13
N ALA A 81 -16.58 -1.96 -16.92
CA ALA A 81 -17.82 -2.14 -16.17
C ALA A 81 -18.99 -1.45 -16.89
N ARG A 82 -18.84 -0.18 -17.29
CA ARG A 82 -19.86 0.57 -18.04
C ARG A 82 -20.23 -0.11 -19.36
N SER A 83 -19.27 -0.67 -20.09
CA SER A 83 -19.55 -1.38 -21.35
C SER A 83 -20.40 -2.64 -21.15
N HIS A 84 -20.47 -3.16 -19.92
CA HIS A 84 -21.35 -4.27 -19.52
C HIS A 84 -22.59 -3.80 -18.75
N GLY A 85 -22.93 -2.50 -18.84
CA GLY A 85 -24.15 -1.94 -18.26
C GLY A 85 -24.04 -1.54 -16.79
N ALA A 86 -22.83 -1.50 -16.21
CA ALA A 86 -22.68 -1.00 -14.85
C ALA A 86 -22.92 0.51 -14.75
N GLU A 87 -23.73 0.91 -13.78
CA GLU A 87 -23.87 2.31 -13.37
C GLU A 87 -22.85 2.62 -12.26
N LEU A 88 -22.13 3.73 -12.39
CA LEU A 88 -21.13 4.16 -11.42
C LEU A 88 -21.61 5.39 -10.68
N TYR A 89 -21.54 5.33 -9.35
CA TYR A 89 -21.93 6.41 -8.45
C TYR A 89 -20.71 6.85 -7.65
N THR A 90 -20.34 8.14 -7.74
CA THR A 90 -19.30 8.76 -6.90
C THR A 90 -19.94 9.58 -5.78
N ASP A 91 -19.21 9.79 -4.68
CA ASP A 91 -19.62 10.65 -3.56
C ASP A 91 -20.85 10.16 -2.76
N GLN A 92 -21.00 8.84 -2.61
CA GLN A 92 -22.11 8.24 -1.88
C GLN A 92 -21.62 7.25 -0.81
N VAL A 93 -22.12 7.38 0.42
CA VAL A 93 -21.85 6.48 1.56
C VAL A 93 -22.97 5.43 1.67
N VAL A 94 -22.64 4.17 1.94
CA VAL A 94 -23.60 3.05 2.08
C VAL A 94 -24.07 2.87 3.53
N ASP A 95 -25.38 2.78 3.79
CA ASP A 95 -25.97 2.56 5.12
C ASP A 95 -27.01 1.40 5.16
N ASN A 96 -26.89 0.52 6.17
CA ASN A 96 -27.79 -0.57 6.61
C ASN A 96 -27.94 -1.79 5.69
N GLY A 97 -28.11 -3.05 6.15
CA GLY A 97 -28.55 -3.67 7.42
C GLY A 97 -29.07 -5.11 7.14
N GLN A 98 -29.43 -5.38 5.88
CA GLN A 98 -29.38 -6.71 5.25
C GLN A 98 -28.85 -6.48 3.84
N ALA A 99 -28.19 -7.46 3.20
CA ALA A 99 -27.77 -7.30 1.81
C ALA A 99 -28.97 -7.44 0.85
N LYS A 100 -29.92 -6.52 1.00
CA LYS A 100 -31.06 -6.21 0.15
C LYS A 100 -30.79 -4.97 -0.71
N GLY A 101 -29.61 -4.39 -0.58
CA GLY A 101 -29.26 -3.14 -1.23
C GLY A 101 -28.19 -2.34 -0.49
N VAL A 102 -28.06 -1.09 -0.90
CA VAL A 102 -27.21 -0.06 -0.29
C VAL A 102 -28.02 1.24 -0.19
N ARG A 103 -27.93 1.96 0.92
CA ARG A 103 -28.46 3.32 1.04
C ARG A 103 -27.35 4.34 0.87
N LEU A 104 -27.48 5.24 -0.08
CA LEU A 104 -26.51 6.28 -0.37
C LEU A 104 -26.58 7.43 0.65
N ALA A 105 -25.53 8.26 0.73
CA ALA A 105 -25.48 9.41 1.66
C ALA A 105 -26.61 10.41 1.44
N CYS A 106 -27.09 10.55 0.19
CA CYS A 106 -28.25 11.37 -0.15
C CYS A 106 -29.60 10.76 0.28
N GLY A 107 -29.61 9.57 0.90
CA GLY A 107 -30.81 8.85 1.31
C GLY A 107 -31.41 7.94 0.22
N LYS A 108 -30.91 7.99 -1.02
CA LYS A 108 -31.37 7.09 -2.09
C LYS A 108 -31.04 5.64 -1.75
N GLU A 109 -32.03 4.75 -1.84
CA GLU A 109 -31.84 3.31 -1.67
C GLU A 109 -31.72 2.62 -3.02
N ILE A 110 -30.71 1.76 -3.16
CA ILE A 110 -30.51 0.89 -4.33
C ILE A 110 -30.71 -0.54 -3.86
N HIS A 111 -31.75 -1.20 -4.35
CA HIS A 111 -32.02 -2.59 -4.01
C HIS A 111 -31.13 -3.56 -4.81
N ALA A 112 -30.61 -4.58 -4.13
CA ALA A 112 -29.78 -5.63 -4.73
C ALA A 112 -29.95 -6.96 -3.97
N THR A 113 -29.87 -8.09 -4.68
CA THR A 113 -29.86 -9.44 -4.07
C THR A 113 -28.46 -9.89 -3.63
N THR A 114 -27.43 -9.26 -4.20
CA THR A 114 -26.03 -9.52 -3.94
C THR A 114 -25.31 -8.20 -3.75
N VAL A 115 -24.55 -8.11 -2.66
CA VAL A 115 -23.69 -6.97 -2.36
C VAL A 115 -22.26 -7.47 -2.26
N MET A 116 -21.35 -6.83 -2.99
CA MET A 116 -19.91 -7.11 -2.94
C MET A 116 -19.19 -5.90 -2.35
N SER A 117 -18.52 -6.09 -1.21
CA SER A 117 -17.85 -5.03 -0.48
C SER A 117 -16.34 -5.05 -0.75
N ASN A 118 -15.86 -3.96 -1.37
CA ASN A 118 -14.43 -3.73 -1.64
C ASN A 118 -13.73 -2.88 -0.54
N THR A 119 -14.49 -2.39 0.45
CA THR A 119 -13.94 -1.64 1.57
C THR A 119 -13.13 -2.55 2.50
N THR A 120 -12.42 -1.97 3.48
CA THR A 120 -11.80 -2.79 4.53
C THR A 120 -12.87 -3.57 5.31
N PRO A 121 -12.55 -4.75 5.86
CA PRO A 121 -13.47 -5.51 6.70
C PRO A 121 -14.02 -4.69 7.87
N ARG A 122 -13.20 -3.83 8.50
CA ARG A 122 -13.66 -2.92 9.56
C ARG A 122 -14.72 -1.96 9.06
N VAL A 123 -14.52 -1.33 7.90
CA VAL A 123 -15.54 -0.45 7.32
C VAL A 123 -16.82 -1.23 7.03
N THR A 124 -16.71 -2.38 6.34
CA THR A 124 -17.87 -3.22 6.00
C THR A 124 -18.68 -3.61 7.23
N PHE A 125 -18.04 -4.18 8.25
CA PHE A 125 -18.75 -4.80 9.37
C PHE A 125 -19.02 -3.86 10.54
N GLU A 126 -18.19 -2.84 10.77
CA GLU A 126 -18.37 -1.93 11.91
C GLU A 126 -19.02 -0.59 11.55
N LYS A 127 -18.89 -0.13 10.29
CA LYS A 127 -19.39 1.18 9.86
C LYS A 127 -20.63 1.09 8.96
N LEU A 128 -20.68 0.13 8.03
CA LEU A 128 -21.76 0.04 7.04
C LEU A 128 -22.91 -0.89 7.46
N LEU A 129 -22.65 -1.84 8.35
CA LEU A 129 -23.67 -2.77 8.86
C LEU A 129 -24.15 -2.39 10.25
N ASN A 130 -25.40 -2.76 10.55
CA ASN A 130 -25.92 -2.68 11.90
C ASN A 130 -25.30 -3.80 12.75
N LYS A 131 -24.67 -3.40 13.86
CA LYS A 131 -23.97 -4.31 14.77
C LYS A 131 -24.90 -5.37 15.38
N ALA A 132 -26.20 -5.09 15.47
CA ALA A 132 -27.18 -6.05 15.98
C ALA A 132 -27.39 -7.27 15.06
N ASP A 133 -27.03 -7.17 13.78
CA ASP A 133 -27.13 -8.28 12.82
C ASP A 133 -25.90 -9.22 12.85
N LEU A 134 -24.91 -8.91 13.70
CA LEU A 134 -23.65 -9.64 13.82
C LEU A 134 -23.49 -10.16 15.25
N SER A 135 -22.94 -11.36 15.42
CA SER A 135 -22.65 -11.88 16.76
C SER A 135 -21.52 -11.09 17.44
N SER A 136 -21.54 -11.02 18.76
CA SER A 136 -20.46 -10.42 19.57
C SER A 136 -19.10 -10.98 19.21
N GLU A 137 -19.01 -12.31 19.08
CA GLU A 137 -17.76 -13.02 18.77
C GLU A 137 -17.25 -12.67 17.38
N PHE A 138 -18.14 -12.45 16.41
CA PHE A 138 -17.75 -12.03 15.07
C PHE A 138 -17.23 -10.59 15.07
N LEU A 139 -17.94 -9.68 15.75
CA LEU A 139 -17.51 -8.29 15.88
C LEU A 139 -16.16 -8.18 16.58
N ASP A 140 -15.92 -8.97 17.63
CA ASP A 140 -14.64 -8.97 18.33
C ASP A 140 -13.50 -9.50 17.45
N ALA A 141 -13.77 -10.52 16.63
CA ALA A 141 -12.80 -10.99 15.62
C ALA A 141 -12.51 -9.94 14.52
N VAL A 142 -13.49 -9.11 14.14
CA VAL A 142 -13.26 -8.00 13.19
C VAL A 142 -12.46 -6.88 13.84
N LYS A 143 -12.76 -6.54 15.11
CA LYS A 143 -12.02 -5.50 15.85
C LYS A 143 -10.56 -5.87 16.06
N SER A 144 -10.26 -7.17 16.24
CA SER A 144 -8.90 -7.67 16.45
C SER A 144 -8.04 -7.69 15.19
N ILE A 145 -8.60 -7.39 14.01
CA ILE A 145 -7.82 -7.26 12.79
C ILE A 145 -6.84 -6.10 12.96
N ASP A 146 -5.55 -6.39 12.86
CA ASP A 146 -4.51 -5.36 12.84
C ASP A 146 -4.52 -4.63 11.50
N TYR A 147 -4.63 -3.31 11.58
CA TYR A 147 -4.56 -2.37 10.46
C TYR A 147 -3.38 -1.41 10.61
N THR A 148 -2.39 -1.74 11.44
CA THR A 148 -1.22 -0.90 11.65
C THR A 148 -0.55 -0.63 10.30
N SER A 149 -0.44 0.64 9.95
CA SER A 149 0.28 1.10 8.77
C SER A 149 1.57 1.78 9.19
N PRO A 150 2.71 1.39 8.62
CA PRO A 150 3.99 2.03 8.88
C PRO A 150 4.38 3.02 7.78
N VAL A 151 3.48 3.44 6.89
CA VAL A 151 3.93 4.08 5.63
C VAL A 151 3.42 5.50 5.44
N THR A 152 4.28 6.34 4.88
CA THR A 152 3.94 7.67 4.40
C THR A 152 4.25 7.75 2.92
N LYS A 153 3.34 8.35 2.15
CA LYS A 153 3.57 8.64 0.74
C LYS A 153 3.86 10.13 0.55
N ILE A 154 4.85 10.46 -0.26
CA ILE A 154 5.15 11.84 -0.63
C ILE A 154 5.24 11.94 -2.14
N ASN A 155 4.37 12.73 -2.75
CA ASN A 155 4.41 13.07 -4.18
C ASN A 155 5.17 14.38 -4.32
N VAL A 156 6.19 14.45 -5.16
CA VAL A 156 7.05 15.64 -5.31
C VAL A 156 7.14 16.02 -6.78
N ALA A 157 6.95 17.30 -7.09
CA ALA A 157 7.29 17.88 -8.39
C ALA A 157 8.67 18.54 -8.31
N ILE A 158 9.57 18.21 -9.25
CA ILE A 158 10.95 18.69 -9.30
C ILE A 158 11.27 19.30 -10.67
N ARG A 159 12.13 20.32 -10.71
CA ARG A 159 12.61 20.98 -11.95
C ARG A 159 13.77 20.25 -12.62
N GLU A 160 14.52 19.45 -11.86
CA GLU A 160 15.74 18.80 -12.30
C GLU A 160 15.79 17.40 -11.71
N LEU A 161 16.29 16.42 -12.47
CA LEU A 161 16.45 15.06 -11.98
C LEU A 161 17.50 14.99 -10.87
N PRO A 162 17.33 14.12 -9.86
CA PRO A 162 18.33 13.93 -8.81
C PRO A 162 19.65 13.49 -9.44
N SER A 163 20.78 14.11 -9.05
CA SER A 163 22.11 13.72 -9.50
C SER A 163 22.80 12.95 -8.38
N PHE A 164 22.72 11.62 -8.43
CA PHE A 164 23.24 10.76 -7.37
C PHE A 164 24.77 10.77 -7.31
N THR A 165 25.36 10.89 -6.13
CA THR A 165 26.82 10.96 -5.92
C THR A 165 27.56 9.73 -6.46
N CYS A 166 26.95 8.54 -6.36
CA CYS A 166 27.52 7.29 -6.87
C CYS A 166 27.38 7.14 -8.40
N ARG A 167 26.50 7.91 -9.03
CA ARG A 167 26.27 7.90 -10.47
C ARG A 167 25.75 9.27 -10.94
N PRO A 168 26.62 10.30 -11.00
CA PRO A 168 26.20 11.67 -11.30
C PRO A 168 25.60 11.79 -12.69
N ASN A 169 24.75 12.80 -12.87
CA ASN A 169 24.15 13.11 -14.16
C ASN A 169 25.21 13.64 -15.12
N SER A 170 25.25 13.11 -16.35
CA SER A 170 26.12 13.63 -17.41
C SER A 170 25.54 14.88 -18.09
N ASP A 171 24.22 15.00 -18.07
CA ASP A 171 23.40 16.06 -18.65
C ASP A 171 22.02 16.10 -17.93
N ASN A 172 21.11 16.97 -18.36
CA ASN A 172 19.75 17.03 -17.83
C ASN A 172 18.80 15.98 -18.45
N GLN A 173 19.33 14.95 -19.14
CA GLN A 173 18.49 13.90 -19.72
C GLN A 173 18.28 12.74 -18.74
N PRO A 174 17.13 12.05 -18.83
CA PRO A 174 16.93 10.86 -18.02
C PRO A 174 17.96 9.77 -18.27
N GLN A 175 18.51 9.22 -17.19
CA GLN A 175 19.53 8.18 -17.19
C GLN A 175 18.89 6.84 -16.83
N PRO A 176 19.56 5.69 -17.10
CA PRO A 176 18.97 4.37 -16.81
C PRO A 176 18.53 4.17 -15.36
N HIS A 177 19.23 4.78 -14.39
CA HIS A 177 18.89 4.67 -12.97
C HIS A 177 17.68 5.52 -12.57
N HIS A 178 17.28 6.51 -13.38
CA HIS A 178 16.03 7.26 -13.19
C HIS A 178 14.78 6.48 -13.63
N GLN A 179 14.97 5.36 -14.34
CA GLN A 179 13.90 4.50 -14.86
C GLN A 179 13.61 3.27 -13.97
N THR A 180 14.23 3.20 -12.78
CA THR A 180 14.10 2.08 -11.85
C THR A 180 13.46 2.51 -10.53
N THR A 181 13.20 1.53 -9.66
CA THR A 181 13.04 1.81 -8.22
C THR A 181 14.41 2.14 -7.63
N ILE A 182 14.47 3.19 -6.83
CA ILE A 182 15.69 3.68 -6.18
C ILE A 182 15.46 3.56 -4.68
N HIS A 183 16.32 2.80 -4.00
CA HIS A 183 16.20 2.52 -2.57
C HIS A 183 17.31 3.24 -1.81
N MET A 184 16.93 4.00 -0.78
CA MET A 184 17.85 4.74 0.09
C MET A 184 17.61 4.37 1.55
N ASN A 185 18.59 4.66 2.41
CA ASN A 185 18.57 4.30 3.84
C ASN A 185 18.36 2.79 4.10
N CYS A 186 18.97 1.96 3.25
CA CYS A 186 18.97 0.50 3.36
C CYS A 186 20.35 -0.08 3.04
N GLU A 187 21.42 0.55 3.56
CA GLU A 187 22.79 0.09 3.33
C GLU A 187 23.11 -1.24 4.04
N ASN A 188 22.32 -1.58 5.07
CA ASN A 188 22.32 -2.88 5.73
C ASN A 188 20.96 -3.10 6.45
N MET A 189 20.71 -4.33 6.89
CA MET A 189 19.45 -4.71 7.57
C MET A 189 19.28 -4.07 8.95
N GLU A 190 20.38 -3.67 9.59
CA GLU A 190 20.33 -3.05 10.92
C GLU A 190 19.71 -1.66 10.86
N ILE A 191 20.01 -0.87 9.83
CA ILE A 191 19.35 0.44 9.61
C ILE A 191 17.83 0.29 9.48
N VAL A 192 17.40 -0.73 8.71
CA VAL A 192 15.97 -1.04 8.55
C VAL A 192 15.35 -1.49 9.89
N HIS A 193 16.10 -2.23 10.71
CA HIS A 193 15.68 -2.65 12.04
C HIS A 193 15.55 -1.47 13.02
N GLU A 194 16.53 -0.57 13.07
CA GLU A 194 16.49 0.64 13.88
C GLU A 194 15.26 1.50 13.54
N GLY A 195 14.90 1.58 12.27
CA GLY A 195 13.68 2.26 11.83
C GLY A 195 12.40 1.69 12.46
N VAL A 196 12.28 0.36 12.56
CA VAL A 196 11.12 -0.24 13.24
C VAL A 196 11.15 0.02 14.76
N GLN A 197 12.33 0.17 15.36
CA GLN A 197 12.44 0.51 16.78
C GLN A 197 11.96 1.94 17.05
N ASP A 198 12.34 2.91 16.22
CA ASP A 198 11.81 4.28 16.30
C ASP A 198 10.27 4.28 16.17
N PHE A 199 9.74 3.55 15.18
CA PHE A 199 8.30 3.37 14.96
C PHE A 199 7.57 2.77 16.16
N ARG A 200 8.13 1.70 16.76
CA ARG A 200 7.58 1.06 17.96
C ARG A 200 7.59 1.99 19.17
N ASN A 201 8.53 2.92 19.22
CA ASN A 201 8.58 3.98 20.22
C ASN A 201 7.63 5.16 19.93
N GLY A 202 6.86 5.09 18.84
CA GLY A 202 5.88 6.09 18.44
C GLY A 202 6.46 7.29 17.69
N PHE A 203 7.70 7.19 17.19
CA PHE A 203 8.33 8.23 16.38
C PHE A 203 8.39 7.79 14.92
N TRP A 204 8.53 8.73 13.98
CA TRP A 204 9.00 8.35 12.64
C TRP A 204 10.47 7.92 12.72
N SER A 205 10.88 7.02 11.83
CA SER A 205 12.29 6.62 11.72
C SER A 205 13.20 7.81 11.43
N LYS A 206 14.36 7.85 12.09
CA LYS A 206 15.43 8.84 11.84
C LYS A 206 16.20 8.58 10.54
N ARG A 207 16.15 7.35 10.02
CA ARG A 207 16.73 6.89 8.76
C ARG A 207 15.63 6.11 8.03
N PRO A 208 14.54 6.76 7.59
CA PRO A 208 13.41 6.05 7.01
C PRO A 208 13.88 5.33 5.74
N VAL A 209 13.47 4.08 5.54
CA VAL A 209 13.65 3.43 4.24
C VAL A 209 12.86 4.24 3.22
N ILE A 210 13.52 4.69 2.16
CA ILE A 210 12.91 5.49 1.10
C ILE A 210 12.97 4.69 -0.19
N GLU A 211 11.80 4.34 -0.72
CA GLU A 211 11.64 3.88 -2.09
C GLU A 211 11.22 5.07 -2.96
N MET A 212 12.04 5.41 -3.94
CA MET A 212 11.83 6.49 -4.89
C MET A 212 11.59 5.93 -6.29
N THR A 213 10.60 6.49 -6.98
CA THR A 213 10.41 6.30 -8.42
C THR A 213 10.17 7.64 -9.11
N ILE A 214 10.60 7.75 -10.37
CA ILE A 214 10.40 8.95 -11.18
C ILE A 214 9.55 8.57 -12.41
N PRO A 215 8.24 8.28 -12.23
CA PRO A 215 7.42 7.72 -13.30
C PRO A 215 7.35 8.62 -14.54
N SER A 216 7.46 9.94 -14.36
CA SER A 216 7.51 10.93 -15.45
C SER A 216 8.74 10.83 -16.37
N VAL A 217 9.74 10.01 -16.02
CA VAL A 217 10.86 9.68 -16.91
C VAL A 217 10.45 8.61 -17.94
N VAL A 218 9.57 7.70 -17.55
CA VAL A 218 9.06 6.62 -18.41
C VAL A 218 7.81 7.08 -19.16
N ASP A 219 7.00 7.93 -18.53
CA ASP A 219 5.72 8.39 -19.07
C ASP A 219 5.55 9.92 -18.93
N ARG A 220 5.72 10.62 -20.06
CA ARG A 220 5.56 12.08 -20.10
C ARG A 220 4.11 12.56 -19.97
N SER A 221 3.10 11.68 -20.08
CA SER A 221 1.71 12.11 -19.88
C SER A 221 1.40 12.49 -18.43
N LEU A 222 2.32 12.24 -17.49
CA LEU A 222 2.19 12.65 -16.09
C LEU A 222 2.52 14.13 -15.84
N VAL A 223 3.12 14.79 -16.82
CA VAL A 223 3.55 16.20 -16.77
C VAL A 223 3.20 16.87 -18.10
N GLU A 224 1.98 16.63 -18.59
CA GLU A 224 1.50 17.19 -19.86
C GLU A 224 1.68 18.71 -19.91
N GLY A 225 2.32 19.19 -20.97
CA GLY A 225 2.61 20.61 -21.18
C GLY A 225 3.86 21.13 -20.47
N ASP A 226 4.57 20.30 -19.71
CA ASP A 226 5.87 20.65 -19.12
C ASP A 226 6.95 19.65 -19.57
N GLU A 227 7.91 20.14 -20.35
CA GLU A 227 9.01 19.33 -20.90
C GLU A 227 10.20 19.17 -19.93
N SER A 228 10.23 19.96 -18.85
CA SER A 228 11.39 20.08 -17.95
C SER A 228 11.14 19.48 -16.57
N SER A 229 9.91 19.55 -16.07
CA SER A 229 9.60 19.05 -14.74
C SER A 229 9.42 17.53 -14.73
N HIS A 230 9.58 16.98 -13.53
CA HIS A 230 9.37 15.58 -13.24
C HIS A 230 8.51 15.40 -11.98
N VAL A 231 7.72 14.33 -11.99
CA VAL A 231 7.03 13.82 -10.80
C VAL A 231 7.86 12.69 -10.21
N VAL A 232 8.12 12.79 -8.91
CA VAL A 232 8.74 11.78 -8.05
C VAL A 232 7.70 11.26 -7.07
N SER A 233 7.61 9.94 -6.95
CA SER A 233 6.83 9.28 -5.90
C SER A 233 7.80 8.70 -4.88
N LEU A 234 7.71 9.15 -3.64
CA LEU A 234 8.43 8.62 -2.51
C LEU A 234 7.48 7.80 -1.64
N PHE A 235 7.92 6.61 -1.28
CA PHE A 235 7.27 5.76 -0.32
C PHE A 235 8.24 5.54 0.84
N THR A 236 7.86 6.01 2.03
CA THR A 236 8.73 5.91 3.20
C THR A 236 8.14 4.94 4.22
N GLN A 237 9.03 4.17 4.82
CA GLN A 237 8.68 3.16 5.82
C GLN A 237 8.96 3.66 7.25
N TYR A 238 8.19 3.12 8.20
CA TYR A 238 8.27 3.35 9.64
C TYR A 238 7.82 4.74 10.11
N THR A 239 6.60 5.10 9.71
CA THR A 239 5.84 6.26 10.23
C THR A 239 4.55 5.80 10.92
N PRO A 240 4.31 6.13 12.20
CA PRO A 240 3.12 5.69 12.92
C PRO A 240 1.87 6.51 12.55
N TYR A 241 0.70 5.89 12.70
CA TYR A 241 -0.59 6.55 12.49
C TYR A 241 -0.80 7.76 13.41
N GLN A 242 -0.34 7.63 14.65
CA GLN A 242 -0.26 8.72 15.61
C GLN A 242 1.15 8.77 16.18
N LEU A 243 1.73 9.98 16.25
CA LEU A 243 3.03 10.17 16.86
C LEU A 243 2.89 10.16 18.39
N LYS A 244 3.94 9.75 19.08
CA LYS A 244 4.01 9.76 20.54
C LYS A 244 3.68 11.13 21.12
N ASP A 245 4.15 12.19 20.46
CA ASP A 245 3.97 13.57 20.91
C ASP A 245 2.66 14.20 20.39
N GLY A 246 1.75 13.42 19.77
CA GLY A 246 0.40 13.85 19.36
C GLY A 246 0.06 13.56 17.89
N PRO A 247 -0.99 14.18 17.34
CA PRO A 247 -1.42 13.92 15.97
C PRO A 247 -0.46 14.49 14.91
N TRP A 248 -0.65 14.09 13.67
CA TRP A 248 -0.04 14.74 12.51
C TRP A 248 -0.69 16.11 12.27
N THR A 249 0.03 17.19 12.58
CA THR A 249 -0.33 18.56 12.18
C THR A 249 0.39 18.92 10.87
N GLU A 250 -0.02 20.00 10.20
CA GLU A 250 0.65 20.45 8.98
C GLU A 250 2.13 20.75 9.22
N GLU A 251 2.49 21.35 10.36
CA GLU A 251 3.89 21.62 10.70
C GLU A 251 4.72 20.32 10.85
N ARG A 252 4.10 19.27 11.41
CA ARG A 252 4.73 17.95 11.57
C ARG A 252 4.87 17.22 10.24
N LYS A 253 3.87 17.33 9.37
CA LYS A 253 3.95 16.81 8.00
C LYS A 253 5.11 17.47 7.26
N GLU A 254 5.16 18.80 7.25
CA GLU A 254 6.27 19.53 6.62
C GLU A 254 7.63 19.18 7.23
N ALA A 255 7.71 19.04 8.55
CA ALA A 255 8.94 18.65 9.23
C ALA A 255 9.43 17.26 8.79
N TYR A 256 8.51 16.29 8.67
CA TYR A 256 8.86 14.97 8.17
C TYR A 256 9.23 14.99 6.68
N ALA A 257 8.51 15.73 5.83
CA ALA A 257 8.87 15.88 4.42
C ALA A 257 10.28 16.47 4.25
N ARG A 258 10.60 17.55 4.97
CA ARG A 258 11.96 18.13 4.99
C ARG A 258 13.01 17.15 5.49
N HIS A 259 12.69 16.35 6.52
CA HIS A 259 13.60 15.31 6.99
C HIS A 259 13.90 14.28 5.89
N VAL A 260 12.88 13.78 5.19
CA VAL A 260 13.05 12.84 4.07
C VAL A 260 13.87 13.48 2.94
N PHE A 261 13.63 14.75 2.60
CA PHE A 261 14.38 15.44 1.55
C PHE A 261 15.86 15.63 1.92
N ASN A 262 16.15 15.96 3.18
CA ASN A 262 17.52 16.05 3.67
C ASN A 262 18.25 14.69 3.60
N GLU A 263 17.55 13.59 3.91
CA GLU A 263 18.10 12.23 3.76
C GLU A 263 18.40 11.93 2.28
N ILE A 264 17.56 12.37 1.34
CA ILE A 264 17.80 12.22 -0.09
C ILE A 264 18.99 13.08 -0.54
N ASP A 265 19.13 14.31 -0.04
CA ASP A 265 20.25 15.19 -0.38
C ASP A 265 21.62 14.60 -0.02
N CYS A 266 21.70 13.71 0.98
CA CYS A 266 22.92 12.96 1.28
C CYS A 266 23.38 12.09 0.09
N TYR A 267 22.45 11.64 -0.76
CA TYR A 267 22.74 10.85 -1.96
C TYR A 267 22.69 11.69 -3.24
N ALA A 268 21.85 12.73 -3.29
CA ALA A 268 21.67 13.60 -4.45
C ALA A 268 21.46 15.05 -4.00
N ALA A 269 22.55 15.79 -3.77
CA ALA A 269 22.55 17.11 -3.11
C ALA A 269 21.74 18.21 -3.84
N ASN A 270 21.34 17.98 -5.10
CA ASN A 270 20.48 18.90 -5.85
C ASN A 270 18.97 18.62 -5.66
N PHE A 271 18.59 17.61 -4.88
CA PHE A 271 17.19 17.19 -4.80
C PHE A 271 16.32 18.27 -4.17
N SER A 272 16.60 18.73 -2.94
CA SER A 272 15.74 19.70 -2.26
C SER A 272 15.64 21.04 -3.00
N SER A 273 16.72 21.50 -3.64
CA SER A 273 16.71 22.76 -4.40
C SER A 273 15.90 22.67 -5.69
N SER A 274 15.72 21.47 -6.24
CA SER A 274 14.93 21.22 -7.45
C SER A 274 13.42 21.24 -7.19
N ILE A 275 12.96 21.13 -5.93
CA ILE A 275 11.54 20.99 -5.59
C ILE A 275 10.73 22.22 -6.03
N ILE A 276 9.60 21.95 -6.68
CA ILE A 276 8.56 22.93 -7.07
C ILE A 276 7.44 22.93 -6.04
N GLY A 277 7.02 21.74 -5.63
CA GLY A 277 5.95 21.52 -4.66
C GLY A 277 5.85 20.04 -4.32
N TYR A 278 5.16 19.72 -3.23
CA TYR A 278 4.96 18.36 -2.79
C TYR A 278 3.64 18.20 -2.05
N GLU A 279 3.16 16.97 -2.01
CA GLU A 279 2.05 16.51 -1.18
C GLU A 279 2.57 15.38 -0.30
N ILE A 280 2.25 15.43 0.99
CA ILE A 280 2.61 14.40 1.97
C ILE A 280 1.36 13.79 2.57
N LEU A 281 1.31 12.46 2.56
CA LEU A 281 0.18 11.64 2.95
C LEU A 281 0.64 10.65 4.04
N PRO A 282 0.66 11.05 5.33
CA PRO A 282 0.89 10.13 6.43
C PRO A 282 -0.30 9.17 6.60
N PRO A 283 -0.19 8.09 7.41
CA PRO A 283 -1.25 7.10 7.55
C PRO A 283 -2.67 7.63 7.82
N PRO A 284 -2.91 8.64 8.70
CA PRO A 284 -4.26 9.18 8.90
C PRO A 284 -4.83 9.90 7.67
N ASP A 285 -3.99 10.52 6.84
CA ASP A 285 -4.45 11.11 5.58
C ASP A 285 -4.76 10.04 4.54
N ILE A 286 -3.94 8.99 4.48
CA ILE A 286 -4.21 7.82 3.63
C ILE A 286 -5.56 7.18 4.01
N GLU A 287 -5.86 7.04 5.31
CA GLU A 287 -7.17 6.56 5.76
C GLU A 287 -8.30 7.51 5.33
N ARG A 288 -8.15 8.80 5.59
CA ARG A 288 -9.19 9.80 5.34
C ARG A 288 -9.52 9.93 3.84
N ILE A 289 -8.49 9.96 2.99
CA ILE A 289 -8.64 10.24 1.55
C ILE A 289 -9.07 8.97 0.79
N PHE A 290 -8.48 7.82 1.11
CA PHE A 290 -8.68 6.59 0.33
C PHE A 290 -9.57 5.55 1.02
N GLY A 291 -10.00 5.78 2.26
CA GLY A 291 -10.80 4.83 3.04
C GLY A 291 -10.00 3.61 3.54
N LEU A 292 -8.67 3.70 3.53
CA LEU A 292 -7.78 2.63 3.99
C LEU A 292 -7.65 2.66 5.50
N THR A 293 -8.41 1.82 6.21
CA THR A 293 -8.34 1.74 7.69
C THR A 293 -6.91 1.61 8.19
N GLY A 294 -6.55 2.44 9.16
CA GLY A 294 -5.20 2.58 9.73
C GLY A 294 -4.16 3.15 8.77
N GLY A 295 -4.55 3.56 7.56
CA GLY A 295 -3.64 3.89 6.45
C GLY A 295 -2.99 2.66 5.81
N ASN A 296 -3.49 1.45 6.08
CA ASN A 296 -2.82 0.20 5.68
C ASN A 296 -3.17 -0.17 4.23
N ILE A 297 -2.16 -0.12 3.36
CA ILE A 297 -2.28 -0.35 1.91
C ILE A 297 -2.70 -1.78 1.53
N PHE A 298 -2.66 -2.72 2.46
CA PHE A 298 -3.07 -4.10 2.26
C PHE A 298 -4.46 -4.40 2.81
N HIS A 299 -5.17 -3.40 3.37
CA HIS A 299 -6.47 -3.56 4.05
C HIS A 299 -6.40 -4.54 5.24
N GLY A 300 -5.27 -4.54 5.94
CA GLY A 300 -4.99 -5.38 7.10
C GLY A 300 -3.58 -5.93 7.04
N SER A 301 -2.99 -6.17 8.22
CA SER A 301 -1.63 -6.69 8.38
C SER A 301 -1.37 -7.94 7.53
N MET A 302 -0.11 -8.09 7.12
CA MET A 302 0.38 -9.26 6.38
C MET A 302 1.14 -10.22 7.32
N SER A 303 0.84 -10.18 8.62
CA SER A 303 1.32 -11.15 9.59
C SER A 303 0.70 -12.54 9.34
N LEU A 304 1.39 -13.59 9.77
CA LEU A 304 0.97 -14.98 9.51
C LEU A 304 -0.42 -15.30 10.05
N ASP A 305 -0.83 -14.66 11.16
CA ASP A 305 -2.15 -14.81 11.77
C ASP A 305 -3.27 -14.07 10.99
N GLN A 306 -2.93 -13.25 9.99
CA GLN A 306 -3.88 -12.48 9.16
C GLN A 306 -3.77 -12.79 7.64
N LEU A 307 -3.28 -13.99 7.31
CA LEU A 307 -3.09 -14.45 5.94
C LEU A 307 -3.87 -15.74 5.65
N TYR A 308 -3.99 -16.08 4.37
CA TYR A 308 -4.67 -17.31 3.93
C TYR A 308 -6.09 -17.44 4.51
N PHE A 309 -6.35 -18.57 5.16
CA PHE A 309 -7.66 -18.91 5.73
C PHE A 309 -8.00 -18.09 6.97
N THR A 310 -7.11 -17.24 7.48
CA THR A 310 -7.43 -16.29 8.56
C THR A 310 -7.65 -14.87 8.06
N ARG A 311 -7.61 -14.63 6.74
CA ARG A 311 -7.87 -13.31 6.14
C ARG A 311 -9.32 -13.17 5.62
N PRO A 312 -10.12 -12.19 6.06
CA PRO A 312 -9.83 -11.25 7.16
C PRO A 312 -9.96 -11.89 8.55
N THR A 313 -10.76 -12.94 8.65
CA THR A 313 -10.89 -13.83 9.81
C THR A 313 -11.18 -15.24 9.29
N SER A 314 -11.01 -16.27 10.12
CA SER A 314 -11.39 -17.65 9.77
C SER A 314 -12.88 -17.83 9.46
N ARG A 315 -13.72 -16.88 9.88
CA ARG A 315 -15.17 -16.88 9.64
C ARG A 315 -15.56 -16.33 8.27
N CYS A 316 -14.64 -15.65 7.57
CA CYS A 316 -14.88 -15.01 6.26
C CYS A 316 -13.85 -15.40 5.19
N SER A 317 -13.06 -16.44 5.42
CA SER A 317 -11.97 -16.85 4.54
C SER A 317 -12.40 -17.34 3.15
N GLY A 318 -13.67 -17.70 2.99
CA GLY A 318 -14.29 -18.08 1.73
C GLY A 318 -15.11 -16.97 1.07
N PHE A 319 -14.79 -15.70 1.30
CA PHE A 319 -15.47 -14.49 0.76
C PHE A 319 -16.93 -14.29 1.21
N LYS A 320 -17.60 -15.34 1.66
CA LYS A 320 -18.93 -15.31 2.30
C LYS A 320 -18.84 -14.65 3.66
N THR A 321 -19.90 -13.92 4.02
CA THR A 321 -20.04 -13.28 5.33
C THR A 321 -21.22 -13.89 6.09
N PRO A 322 -21.35 -13.62 7.41
CA PRO A 322 -22.55 -14.01 8.16
C PRO A 322 -23.85 -13.43 7.60
N ILE A 323 -23.77 -12.33 6.83
CA ILE A 323 -24.92 -11.71 6.19
C ILE A 323 -25.17 -12.37 4.83
N LYS A 324 -26.28 -13.12 4.72
CA LYS A 324 -26.75 -13.65 3.43
C LYS A 324 -26.94 -12.49 2.46
N GLY A 325 -26.40 -12.62 1.25
CA GLY A 325 -26.39 -11.52 0.28
C GLY A 325 -25.03 -10.85 0.14
N LEU A 326 -24.23 -10.79 1.22
CA LEU A 326 -23.00 -10.00 1.28
C LEU A 326 -21.73 -10.84 1.11
N PHE A 327 -20.82 -10.34 0.27
CA PHE A 327 -19.50 -10.90 0.02
C PHE A 327 -18.40 -9.85 0.16
N LEU A 328 -17.20 -10.30 0.48
CA LEU A 328 -16.00 -9.46 0.42
C LEU A 328 -15.30 -9.66 -0.92
N CYS A 329 -14.75 -8.57 -1.47
CA CYS A 329 -14.05 -8.61 -2.76
C CYS A 329 -12.81 -7.70 -2.83
N GLY A 330 -12.43 -7.07 -1.71
CA GLY A 330 -11.23 -6.23 -1.61
C GLY A 330 -10.04 -6.91 -0.95
N SER A 331 -8.92 -6.20 -0.87
CA SER A 331 -7.61 -6.68 -0.36
C SER A 331 -7.61 -7.15 1.11
N GLY A 332 -8.68 -6.83 1.85
CA GLY A 332 -8.91 -7.39 3.18
C GLY A 332 -9.30 -8.87 3.15
N SER A 333 -9.55 -9.44 1.97
CA SER A 333 -9.75 -10.86 1.73
C SER A 333 -8.51 -11.49 1.12
N HIS A 334 -8.42 -12.82 1.16
CA HIS A 334 -7.40 -13.56 0.44
C HIS A 334 -7.41 -13.22 -1.07
N PRO A 335 -6.25 -13.07 -1.75
CA PRO A 335 -4.87 -13.34 -1.31
C PRO A 335 -4.18 -12.26 -0.48
N GLY A 336 -4.78 -11.08 -0.37
CA GLY A 336 -4.21 -9.95 0.36
C GLY A 336 -4.00 -8.73 -0.54
N GLY A 337 -3.01 -7.92 -0.15
CA GLY A 337 -2.69 -6.65 -0.76
C GLY A 337 -2.17 -6.68 -2.20
N GLY A 338 -2.06 -5.49 -2.80
CA GLY A 338 -1.53 -5.31 -4.16
C GLY A 338 -2.61 -5.21 -5.23
N VAL A 339 -2.23 -4.74 -6.42
CA VAL A 339 -3.14 -4.49 -7.56
C VAL A 339 -3.26 -5.76 -8.42
N THR A 340 -3.73 -6.85 -7.82
CA THR A 340 -3.78 -8.18 -8.47
C THR A 340 -5.13 -8.50 -9.10
N GLY A 341 -6.21 -7.85 -8.66
CA GLY A 341 -7.60 -8.19 -9.03
C GLY A 341 -8.11 -9.54 -8.49
N ALA A 342 -7.27 -10.30 -7.76
CA ALA A 342 -7.57 -11.67 -7.36
C ALA A 342 -8.72 -11.75 -6.34
N ALA A 343 -8.71 -10.91 -5.29
CA ALA A 343 -9.78 -10.87 -4.31
C ALA A 343 -11.14 -10.52 -4.96
N GLY A 344 -11.13 -9.59 -5.91
CA GLY A 344 -12.30 -9.21 -6.70
C GLY A 344 -12.87 -10.38 -7.49
N ARG A 345 -12.00 -11.08 -8.24
CA ARG A 345 -12.37 -12.25 -9.03
C ARG A 345 -12.91 -13.39 -8.17
N LEU A 346 -12.23 -13.74 -7.08
CA LEU A 346 -12.63 -14.84 -6.21
C LEU A 346 -13.94 -14.55 -5.48
N GLY A 347 -14.13 -13.31 -5.00
CA GLY A 347 -15.40 -12.86 -4.44
C GLY A 347 -16.55 -12.95 -5.45
N ALA A 348 -16.32 -12.55 -6.71
CA ALA A 348 -17.32 -12.63 -7.77
C ALA A 348 -17.69 -14.09 -8.10
N LEU A 349 -16.71 -14.98 -8.24
CA LEU A 349 -16.95 -16.41 -8.46
C LEU A 349 -17.78 -17.02 -7.33
N THR A 350 -17.43 -16.69 -6.09
CA THR A 350 -18.17 -17.17 -4.90
C THR A 350 -19.62 -16.65 -4.89
N ALA A 351 -19.86 -15.45 -5.41
CA ALA A 351 -21.20 -14.89 -5.55
C ALA A 351 -22.04 -15.55 -6.64
N LEU A 352 -21.40 -16.06 -7.70
CA LEU A 352 -22.06 -16.74 -8.83
C LEU A 352 -22.42 -18.20 -8.54
N GLU A 353 -21.75 -18.85 -7.59
CA GLU A 353 -22.07 -20.23 -7.15
C GLU A 353 -23.38 -20.35 -6.34
N ARG A 354 -24.22 -19.31 -6.33
CA ARG A 354 -25.43 -19.21 -5.51
C ARG A 354 -26.64 -19.91 -6.10
#